data_AF-A0A166GSQ5-F1
#
_entry.id   AF-A0A166GSQ5-F1
#
_cell.length_a   1.000
_cell.length_b   1.000
_cell.length_c   1.000
_cell.angle_alpha   90.00
_cell.angle_beta   90.00
_cell.angle_gamma   90.00
#
_symmetry.space_group_name_H-M   'P 1'
#
loop_
_entity.id
_entity.type
_entity.pdbx_description
1 polymer ?
#
loop_
_entity_poly.entity_id
_entity_poly.type
_entity_poly.pdbx_seq_one_letter_code
_entity_poly.pdbx_strand_id
1 'polypeptide(L)'
;MENPKKEIEEVFSKLTMAASATIQASALSRYYTSDAGFRHPFCRIPCAPGSRDQLLGIYQWYRIMSPTIQGDVQEVVYDDEKAVLYLEVVQKFHIRYNPLPVHPARLIVRLSLRKENDLWYVSEQEDFYHPDELAALIIPPLITPIRIALRMGAIGSNIFAKTFQIVLGWWT
;
A
#
# COMPACT_ATOMS: atom_id res chain seq x y z
N MET A 1 12.02 16.00 0.96
CA MET A 1 12.53 15.48 2.23
C MET A 1 14.03 15.68 2.23
N GLU A 2 14.59 16.20 3.31
CA GLU A 2 16.05 16.29 3.52
C GLU A 2 16.58 14.95 4.04
N ASN A 3 15.85 14.32 4.95
CA ASN A 3 16.11 12.99 5.49
C ASN A 3 14.86 12.10 5.34
N PRO A 4 14.75 11.35 4.22
CA PRO A 4 13.57 10.54 3.95
C PRO A 4 13.21 9.56 5.06
N LYS A 5 14.23 8.88 5.64
CA LYS A 5 14.02 7.90 6.71
C LYS A 5 13.36 8.51 7.95
N LYS A 6 13.71 9.75 8.32
CA LYS A 6 13.17 10.43 9.49
C LYS A 6 11.84 11.13 9.23
N GLU A 7 11.63 11.62 8.01
CA GLU A 7 10.45 12.43 7.67
C GLU A 7 9.26 11.60 7.17
N ILE A 8 9.48 10.37 6.69
CA ILE A 8 8.44 9.64 5.94
C ILE A 8 7.19 9.31 6.75
N GLU A 9 7.31 9.06 8.06
CA GLU A 9 6.14 8.81 8.92
C GLU A 9 5.22 10.01 8.98
N GLU A 10 5.79 11.23 9.06
CA GLU A 10 5.03 12.47 9.03
C GLU A 10 4.39 12.70 7.66
N VAL A 11 5.12 12.38 6.57
CA VAL A 11 4.58 12.45 5.20
C VAL A 11 3.39 11.50 5.06
N PHE A 12 3.51 10.25 5.51
CA PHE A 12 2.43 9.27 5.50
C PHE A 12 1.21 9.78 6.28
N SER A 13 1.43 10.30 7.49
CA SER A 13 0.37 10.87 8.33
C SER A 13 -0.35 12.04 7.64
N LYS A 14 0.39 12.96 7.03
CA LYS A 14 -0.19 14.09 6.28
C LYS A 14 -0.93 13.69 5.01
N LEU A 15 -0.61 12.54 4.41
CA LEU A 15 -1.30 12.03 3.21
C LEU A 15 -2.54 11.21 3.54
N THR A 16 -2.51 10.42 4.61
CA THR A 16 -3.57 9.45 4.92
C THR A 16 -4.50 9.92 6.03
N MET A 17 -3.96 10.64 7.02
CA MET A 17 -4.66 11.05 8.25
C MET A 17 -4.80 12.58 8.37
N ALA A 18 -4.70 13.31 7.25
CA ALA A 18 -4.77 14.77 7.24
C ALA A 18 -6.06 15.30 7.89
N ALA A 19 -5.96 16.36 8.69
CA ALA A 19 -7.13 17.02 9.27
C ALA A 19 -8.03 17.67 8.20
N SER A 20 -7.47 18.09 7.06
CA SER A 20 -8.21 18.73 5.96
C SER A 20 -7.73 18.26 4.57
N ALA A 21 -8.60 18.42 3.56
CA ALA A 21 -8.25 18.14 2.17
C ALA A 21 -7.10 19.03 1.66
N THR A 22 -7.03 20.28 2.14
CA THR A 22 -5.95 21.21 1.79
C THR A 22 -4.60 20.73 2.30
N ILE A 23 -4.53 20.19 3.53
CA ILE A 23 -3.28 19.61 4.07
C ILE A 23 -2.85 18.41 3.24
N GLN A 24 -3.79 17.51 2.91
CA GLN A 24 -3.52 16.33 2.09
C GLN A 24 -2.98 16.71 0.69
N ALA A 25 -3.65 17.64 0.01
CA ALA A 25 -3.24 18.11 -1.31
C ALA A 25 -1.87 18.83 -1.29
N SER A 26 -1.62 19.62 -0.25
CA SER A 26 -0.34 20.31 -0.05
C SER A 26 0.80 19.33 0.24
N ALA A 27 0.53 18.27 1.02
CA ALA A 27 1.50 17.22 1.31
C ALA A 27 1.86 16.47 0.02
N LEU A 28 0.88 16.08 -0.79
CA LEU A 28 1.15 15.42 -2.06
C LEU A 28 1.99 16.31 -2.99
N SER A 29 1.63 17.59 -3.11
CA SER A 29 2.37 18.54 -3.94
C SER A 29 3.80 18.80 -3.45
N ARG A 30 4.02 18.72 -2.14
CA ARG A 30 5.32 18.97 -1.50
C ARG A 30 6.25 17.77 -1.56
N TYR A 31 5.73 16.55 -1.44
CA TYR A 31 6.54 15.35 -1.22
C TYR A 31 6.60 14.41 -2.42
N TYR A 32 5.73 14.55 -3.43
CA TYR A 32 5.73 13.70 -4.63
C TYR A 32 6.20 14.48 -5.86
N THR A 33 6.89 13.82 -6.80
CA THR A 33 7.27 14.43 -8.08
C THR A 33 6.03 14.73 -8.92
N SER A 34 6.13 15.68 -9.87
CA SER A 34 4.99 16.05 -10.73
C SER A 34 4.52 14.90 -11.64
N ASP A 35 5.40 13.93 -11.90
CA ASP A 35 5.20 12.73 -12.70
C ASP A 35 5.07 11.44 -11.86
N ALA A 36 4.67 11.56 -10.59
CA ALA A 36 4.65 10.43 -9.68
C ALA A 36 3.71 9.30 -10.13
N GLY A 37 4.21 8.06 -10.05
CA GLY A 37 3.45 6.83 -10.29
C GLY A 37 2.79 6.28 -9.03
N PHE A 38 1.78 5.42 -9.22
CA PHE A 38 1.07 4.77 -8.13
C PHE A 38 0.62 3.37 -8.54
N ARG A 39 0.84 2.38 -7.67
CA ARG A 39 0.37 1.00 -7.87
C ARG A 39 -0.29 0.51 -6.60
N HIS A 40 -1.57 0.21 -6.70
CA HIS A 40 -2.39 -0.33 -5.62
C HIS A 40 -3.17 -1.55 -6.16
N PRO A 41 -3.60 -2.49 -5.32
CA PRO A 41 -4.37 -3.65 -5.79
C PRO A 41 -5.63 -3.31 -6.61
N PHE A 42 -6.18 -2.10 -6.46
CA PHE A 42 -7.40 -1.66 -7.17
C PHE A 42 -7.17 -0.66 -8.31
N CYS A 43 -6.01 -0.02 -8.38
CA CYS A 43 -5.77 1.03 -9.38
C CYS A 43 -4.28 1.25 -9.65
N ARG A 44 -3.98 1.82 -10.80
CA ARG A 44 -2.62 2.10 -11.24
C ARG A 44 -2.55 3.43 -11.98
N ILE A 45 -1.52 4.21 -11.68
CA ILE A 45 -1.11 5.39 -12.41
C ILE A 45 0.34 5.16 -12.86
N PRO A 46 0.64 5.17 -14.18
CA PRO A 46 2.02 5.12 -14.64
C PRO A 46 2.76 6.43 -14.32
N CYS A 47 4.08 6.38 -14.17
CA CYS A 47 4.91 7.58 -14.10
C CYS A 47 4.83 8.33 -15.43
N ALA A 48 4.18 9.49 -15.46
CA ALA A 48 3.96 10.28 -16.68
C ALA A 48 3.82 11.77 -16.34
N PRO A 49 4.16 12.70 -17.24
CA PRO A 49 4.02 14.14 -16.96
C PRO A 49 2.64 14.52 -16.44
N GLY A 50 2.57 15.15 -15.26
CA GLY A 50 1.31 15.57 -14.63
C GLY A 50 0.50 14.47 -13.95
N SER A 51 1.02 13.23 -13.85
CA SER A 51 0.30 12.11 -13.24
C SER A 51 0.00 12.31 -11.73
N ARG A 52 0.71 13.21 -11.06
CA ARG A 52 0.44 13.56 -9.65
C ARG A 52 -0.98 14.09 -9.42
N ASP A 53 -1.58 14.77 -10.40
CA ASP A 53 -2.95 15.29 -10.26
C ASP A 53 -3.98 14.15 -10.28
N GLN A 54 -3.72 13.08 -11.04
CA GLN A 54 -4.53 11.87 -11.00
C GLN A 54 -4.37 11.15 -9.65
N LEU A 55 -3.15 11.12 -9.10
CA LEU A 55 -2.87 10.57 -7.78
C LEU A 55 -3.60 11.34 -6.68
N LEU A 56 -3.70 12.67 -6.79
CA LEU A 56 -4.50 13.48 -5.89
C LEU A 56 -5.97 13.05 -5.90
N GLY A 57 -6.53 12.75 -7.08
CA GLY A 57 -7.89 12.22 -7.22
C GLY A 57 -8.10 10.91 -6.46
N ILE A 58 -7.10 10.02 -6.44
CA ILE A 58 -7.15 8.77 -5.65
C ILE A 58 -7.18 9.07 -4.15
N TYR A 59 -6.29 9.92 -3.65
CA TYR A 59 -6.26 10.30 -2.23
C TYR A 59 -7.56 11.00 -1.79
N GLN A 60 -8.12 11.86 -2.66
CA GLN A 60 -9.43 12.48 -2.44
C GLN A 60 -10.53 11.41 -2.34
N TRP A 61 -10.57 10.47 -3.29
CA TRP A 61 -11.54 9.39 -3.27
C TRP A 61 -11.43 8.53 -2.01
N TYR A 62 -10.21 8.20 -1.58
CA TYR A 62 -9.99 7.40 -0.37
C TYR A 62 -10.45 8.14 0.89
N ARG A 63 -10.24 9.46 0.96
CA ARG A 63 -10.78 10.31 2.03
C ARG A 63 -12.31 10.40 1.99
N ILE A 64 -12.92 10.45 0.81
CA ILE A 64 -14.38 10.42 0.65
C ILE A 64 -14.92 9.07 1.15
N MET A 65 -14.32 7.96 0.72
CA MET A 65 -14.70 6.62 1.15
C MET A 65 -14.47 6.41 2.65
N SER A 66 -13.42 6.95 3.25
CA SER A 66 -13.16 6.83 4.68
C SER A 66 -12.76 8.19 5.27
N PRO A 67 -13.70 8.92 5.90
CA PRO A 67 -13.42 10.26 6.44
C PRO A 67 -12.39 10.25 7.57
N THR A 68 -12.34 9.15 8.32
CA THR A 68 -11.46 8.96 9.47
C THR A 68 -10.62 7.73 9.20
N ILE A 69 -9.44 7.93 8.63
CA ILE A 69 -8.43 6.89 8.44
C ILE A 69 -7.51 6.94 9.65
N GLN A 70 -7.22 5.78 10.24
CA GLN A 70 -6.13 5.62 11.20
C GLN A 70 -5.06 4.78 10.54
N GLY A 71 -3.81 5.21 10.62
CA GLY A 71 -2.67 4.50 10.06
C GLY A 71 -1.50 4.61 11.02
N ASP A 72 -0.73 3.54 11.12
CA ASP A 72 0.44 3.46 11.99
C ASP A 72 1.60 2.83 11.22
N VAL A 73 2.72 3.54 11.16
CA VAL A 73 3.95 3.05 10.50
C VAL A 73 4.72 2.26 11.55
N GLN A 74 4.78 0.95 11.39
CA GLN A 74 5.44 0.06 12.35
C GLN A 74 6.97 0.06 12.16
N GLU A 75 7.41 0.10 10.90
CA GLU A 75 8.83 0.00 10.56
C GLU A 75 9.13 0.80 9.29
N VAL A 76 10.33 1.40 9.27
CA VAL A 76 10.88 2.14 8.14
C VAL A 76 12.27 1.60 7.79
N VAL A 77 12.40 1.01 6.60
CA VAL A 77 13.68 0.59 6.03
C VAL A 77 14.01 1.51 4.85
N TYR A 78 15.18 2.14 4.89
CA TYR A 78 15.69 2.96 3.80
C TYR A 78 16.91 2.30 3.16
N ASP A 79 16.81 2.01 1.86
CA ASP A 79 17.90 1.59 1.00
C ASP A 79 18.43 2.84 0.27
N ASP A 80 19.53 3.41 0.78
CA ASP A 80 20.12 4.65 0.26
C ASP A 80 20.69 4.45 -1.16
N GLU A 81 21.34 3.31 -1.41
CA GLU A 81 21.92 2.99 -2.72
C GLU A 81 20.87 2.93 -3.82
N LYS A 82 19.70 2.37 -3.52
CA LYS A 82 18.58 2.28 -4.47
C LYS A 82 17.64 3.47 -4.41
N ALA A 83 17.79 4.36 -3.43
CA ALA A 83 16.85 5.42 -3.10
C ALA A 83 15.41 4.90 -2.94
N VAL A 84 15.23 3.86 -2.11
CA VAL A 84 13.91 3.23 -1.86
C VAL A 84 13.60 3.17 -0.37
N LEU A 85 12.37 3.54 0.00
CA LEU A 85 11.82 3.27 1.32
C LEU A 85 10.86 2.09 1.28
N TYR A 86 10.94 1.25 2.31
CA TYR A 86 9.92 0.25 2.63
C TYR A 86 9.30 0.61 3.96
N LEU A 87 7.97 0.69 3.98
CA LEU A 87 7.19 0.94 5.18
C LEU A 87 6.34 -0.27 5.48
N GLU A 88 6.42 -0.78 6.71
CA GLU A 88 5.37 -1.65 7.24
C GLU A 88 4.29 -0.77 7.86
N VAL A 89 3.06 -0.88 7.36
CA VAL A 89 1.95 -0.03 7.78
C VAL A 89 0.79 -0.90 8.24
N VAL A 90 0.12 -0.47 9.31
CA VAL A 90 -1.19 -0.97 9.70
C VAL A 90 -2.19 0.17 9.54
N GLN A 91 -3.23 -0.05 8.74
CA GLN A 91 -4.28 0.94 8.52
C GLN A 91 -5.66 0.40 8.89
N LYS A 92 -6.49 1.27 9.44
CA LYS A 92 -7.91 1.04 9.68
C LYS A 92 -8.68 1.94 8.73
N PHE A 93 -9.15 1.34 7.65
CA PHE A 93 -9.96 2.00 6.64
C PHE A 93 -11.42 1.61 6.86
N HIS A 94 -12.25 2.57 7.27
CA HIS A 94 -13.67 2.33 7.46
C HIS A 94 -14.47 2.97 6.34
N ILE A 95 -15.05 2.14 5.47
CA ILE A 95 -15.87 2.60 4.35
C ILE A 95 -17.13 3.30 4.89
N ARG A 96 -17.38 4.51 4.40
CA ARG A 96 -18.51 5.36 4.76
C ARG A 96 -19.81 4.59 4.55
N TYR A 97 -20.68 4.61 5.56
CA TYR A 97 -21.96 3.89 5.60
C TYR A 97 -21.89 2.36 5.64
N ASN A 98 -20.70 1.75 5.69
CA ASN A 98 -20.58 0.31 5.88
C ASN A 98 -20.91 -0.05 7.34
N PRO A 99 -21.91 -0.91 7.62
CA PRO A 99 -22.28 -1.29 8.98
C PRO A 99 -21.31 -2.27 9.64
N LEU A 100 -20.35 -2.82 8.89
CA LEU A 100 -19.40 -3.81 9.40
C LEU A 100 -18.33 -3.16 10.30
N PRO A 101 -17.87 -3.86 11.36
CA PRO A 101 -16.79 -3.34 12.20
C PRO A 101 -15.51 -3.18 11.37
N VAL A 102 -14.76 -2.11 11.65
CA VAL A 102 -13.46 -1.89 11.02
C VAL A 102 -12.47 -2.98 11.47
N HIS A 103 -11.67 -3.47 10.54
CA HIS A 103 -10.58 -4.40 10.82
C HIS A 103 -9.26 -3.74 10.43
N PRO A 104 -8.19 -3.85 11.25
CA PRO A 104 -6.87 -3.42 10.82
C PRO A 104 -6.41 -4.24 9.61
N ALA A 105 -5.87 -3.57 8.60
CA ALA A 105 -5.27 -4.16 7.42
C ALA A 105 -3.78 -3.80 7.38
N ARG A 106 -2.92 -4.81 7.25
CA ARG A 106 -1.47 -4.63 7.14
C ARG A 106 -1.03 -4.62 5.68
N LEU A 107 -0.11 -3.71 5.35
CA LEU A 107 0.50 -3.61 4.02
C LEU A 107 1.97 -3.26 4.12
N ILE A 108 2.70 -3.58 3.04
CA ILE A 108 4.02 -3.02 2.78
C ILE A 108 3.86 -1.94 1.72
N VAL A 109 4.40 -0.75 2.00
CA VAL A 109 4.47 0.35 1.03
C VAL A 109 5.91 0.47 0.56
N ARG A 110 6.14 0.33 -0.74
CA ARG A 110 7.43 0.61 -1.37
C ARG A 110 7.36 1.99 -2.01
N LEU A 111 8.27 2.88 -1.64
CA LEU A 111 8.39 4.20 -2.21
C LEU A 111 9.72 4.33 -2.95
N SER A 112 9.66 4.50 -4.27
CA SER A 112 10.84 4.91 -5.06
C SER A 112 11.03 6.43 -4.88
N LEU A 113 12.25 6.83 -4.55
CA LEU A 113 12.60 8.24 -4.36
C LEU A 113 13.42 8.78 -5.54
N ARG A 114 13.22 10.07 -5.83
CA ARG A 114 14.00 10.84 -6.80
C ARG A 114 14.48 12.12 -6.14
N LYS A 115 15.74 12.49 -6.38
CA LYS A 115 16.32 13.73 -5.89
C LYS A 115 16.13 14.84 -6.93
N GLU A 116 15.54 15.95 -6.51
CA GLU A 116 15.34 17.16 -7.33
C GLU A 116 15.70 18.38 -6.48
N ASN A 117 16.56 19.28 -6.98
CA ASN A 117 17.00 20.48 -6.25
C ASN A 117 17.44 20.18 -4.79
N ASP A 118 18.28 19.15 -4.63
CA ASP A 118 18.79 18.65 -3.36
C ASP A 118 17.79 18.06 -2.36
N LEU A 119 16.51 17.98 -2.73
CA LEU A 119 15.46 17.37 -1.91
C LEU A 119 15.00 16.04 -2.50
N TRP A 120 14.64 15.11 -1.63
CA TRP A 120 14.06 13.83 -2.01
C TRP A 120 12.54 13.92 -2.15
N TYR A 121 12.01 13.37 -3.23
CA TYR A 121 10.59 13.27 -3.55
C TYR A 121 10.22 11.82 -3.80
N VAL A 122 8.98 11.45 -3.51
CA VAL A 122 8.41 10.16 -3.92
C VAL A 122 8.06 10.24 -5.40
N SER A 123 8.74 9.43 -6.22
CA SER A 123 8.46 9.33 -7.66
C SER A 123 7.54 8.17 -8.00
N GLU A 124 7.46 7.15 -7.15
CA GLU A 124 6.52 6.05 -7.31
C GLU A 124 6.17 5.46 -5.96
N GLN A 125 4.89 5.16 -5.75
CA GLN A 125 4.41 4.42 -4.59
C GLN A 125 3.76 3.12 -5.03
N GLU A 126 4.12 2.02 -4.37
CA GLU A 126 3.54 0.69 -4.58
C GLU A 126 3.04 0.12 -3.26
N ASP A 127 1.77 -0.24 -3.21
CA ASP A 127 1.11 -0.79 -2.02
C ASP A 127 0.89 -2.29 -2.18
N PHE A 128 1.48 -3.08 -1.29
CA PHE A 128 1.39 -4.54 -1.29
C PHE A 128 0.56 -5.02 -0.11
N TYR A 129 -0.59 -5.60 -0.43
CA TYR A 129 -1.47 -6.27 0.54
C TYR A 129 -1.41 -7.78 0.33
N HIS A 130 -1.40 -8.51 1.42
CA HIS A 130 -1.75 -9.92 1.36
C HIS A 130 -3.26 -10.06 1.08
N PRO A 131 -3.74 -11.10 0.38
CA PRO A 131 -5.14 -11.19 -0.03
C PRO A 131 -6.18 -11.08 1.09
N ASP A 132 -5.90 -11.62 2.28
CA ASP A 132 -6.79 -11.50 3.43
C ASP A 132 -6.74 -10.12 4.11
N GLU A 133 -5.59 -9.45 4.08
CA GLU A 133 -5.45 -8.05 4.52
C GLU A 133 -6.19 -7.09 3.57
N LEU A 134 -6.13 -7.34 2.25
CA LEU A 134 -6.92 -6.59 1.27
C LEU A 134 -8.42 -6.78 1.50
N ALA A 135 -8.84 -7.98 1.89
CA ALA A 135 -10.22 -8.24 2.26
C ALA A 135 -10.60 -7.56 3.58
N ALA A 136 -9.71 -7.55 4.57
CA ALA A 136 -9.90 -6.81 5.82
C ALA A 136 -10.16 -5.31 5.58
N LEU A 137 -9.52 -4.73 4.56
CA LEU A 137 -9.69 -3.33 4.17
C LEU A 137 -11.09 -3.01 3.63
N ILE A 138 -11.74 -3.95 2.92
CA ILE A 138 -12.98 -3.68 2.15
C ILE A 138 -14.21 -4.41 2.71
N ILE A 139 -14.10 -5.73 2.94
CA ILE A 139 -15.19 -6.58 3.42
C ILE A 139 -14.61 -7.56 4.46
N PRO A 140 -14.51 -7.17 5.75
CA PRO A 140 -13.93 -8.00 6.80
C PRO A 140 -14.50 -9.44 6.91
N PRO A 141 -15.81 -9.70 6.66
CA PRO A 141 -16.32 -11.06 6.64
C PRO A 141 -15.64 -12.01 5.63
N LEU A 142 -14.98 -11.49 4.58
CA LEU A 142 -14.25 -12.30 3.59
C LEU A 142 -12.87 -12.77 4.05
N ILE A 143 -12.34 -12.25 5.17
CA ILE A 143 -11.03 -12.66 5.72
C ILE A 143 -10.97 -14.19 5.89
N THR A 144 -11.97 -14.77 6.56
CA THR A 144 -11.98 -16.21 6.87
C THR A 144 -12.10 -17.08 5.60
N PRO A 145 -13.06 -16.84 4.67
CA PRO A 145 -13.09 -17.55 3.40
C PRO A 145 -11.78 -17.48 2.61
N ILE A 146 -11.14 -16.31 2.54
CA ILE A 146 -9.86 -16.15 1.83
C ILE A 146 -8.75 -16.94 2.50
N ARG A 147 -8.65 -16.91 3.84
CA ARG A 147 -7.68 -17.72 4.58
C ARG A 147 -7.90 -19.23 4.37
N ILE A 148 -9.15 -19.67 4.30
CA ILE A 148 -9.47 -21.07 3.98
C ILE A 148 -9.00 -21.39 2.56
N ALA A 149 -9.30 -20.54 1.57
CA ALA A 149 -8.86 -20.74 0.19
C ALA A 149 -7.34 -20.81 0.07
N LEU A 150 -6.61 -19.92 0.76
CA LEU A 150 -5.15 -19.93 0.82
C LEU A 150 -4.59 -21.23 1.41
N ARG A 151 -5.20 -21.75 2.49
CA ARG A 151 -4.83 -23.05 3.09
C ARG A 151 -5.10 -24.21 2.15
N MET A 152 -6.24 -24.20 1.46
CA MET A 152 -6.57 -25.21 0.44
C MET A 152 -5.57 -25.19 -0.71
N GLY A 153 -5.11 -24.01 -1.13
CA GLY A 153 -4.04 -23.84 -2.10
C GLY A 153 -2.75 -24.55 -1.64
N ALA A 154 -2.32 -24.32 -0.40
CA ALA A 154 -1.15 -24.99 0.17
C ALA A 154 -1.29 -26.52 0.21
N ILE A 155 -2.45 -27.03 0.63
CA ILE A 155 -2.73 -28.47 0.65
C ILE A 155 -2.67 -29.05 -0.77
N GLY A 156 -3.36 -28.41 -1.72
CA GLY A 156 -3.36 -28.80 -3.12
C GLY A 156 -1.95 -28.87 -3.71
N SER A 157 -1.14 -27.82 -3.52
CA SER A 157 0.25 -27.77 -3.99
C SER A 157 1.07 -28.96 -3.48
N ASN A 158 0.90 -29.35 -2.21
CA ASN A 158 1.61 -30.50 -1.64
C ASN A 158 1.12 -31.85 -2.19
N ILE A 159 -0.20 -32.00 -2.40
CA ILE A 159 -0.77 -33.21 -3.01
C ILE A 159 -0.29 -33.37 -4.44
N PHE A 160 -0.30 -32.29 -5.22
CA PHE A 160 0.19 -32.30 -6.59
C PHE A 160 1.68 -32.61 -6.63
N ALA A 161 2.51 -31.93 -5.84
CA ALA A 161 3.94 -32.20 -5.79
C ALA A 161 4.24 -33.68 -5.51
N LYS A 162 3.60 -34.28 -4.49
CA LYS A 162 3.76 -35.70 -4.16
C LYS A 162 3.29 -36.62 -5.30
N THR A 163 2.15 -36.31 -5.92
CA THR A 163 1.64 -37.09 -7.05
C THR A 163 2.63 -37.10 -8.21
N PHE A 164 3.18 -35.94 -8.57
CA PHE A 164 4.15 -35.81 -9.66
C PHE A 164 5.49 -36.49 -9.35
N GLN A 165 5.95 -36.42 -8.10
CA GLN A 165 7.14 -37.14 -7.62
C GLN A 165 6.96 -38.65 -7.75
N ILE A 166 5.83 -39.19 -7.30
CA ILE A 166 5.59 -40.65 -7.28
C ILE A 166 5.28 -41.18 -8.68
N VAL A 167 4.44 -40.48 -9.44
CA VAL A 167 3.89 -41.00 -10.71
C VAL A 167 4.80 -40.70 -11.90
N LEU A 168 5.42 -39.51 -11.94
CA LEU A 168 6.25 -39.07 -13.07
C LEU A 168 7.75 -39.07 -12.76
N GLY A 169 8.14 -39.31 -11.50
CA GLY A 169 9.55 -39.26 -11.08
C GLY A 169 10.17 -37.86 -11.13
N TRP A 170 9.35 -36.81 -11.23
CA TRP A 170 9.83 -35.42 -11.29
C TRP A 170 10.26 -34.94 -9.90
N TRP A 171 11.36 -34.15 -9.83
CA TRP A 171 11.91 -33.62 -8.57
C TRP A 171 12.22 -34.73 -7.55
N THR A 172 13.12 -35.63 -7.94
CA THR A 172 13.68 -36.70 -7.11
C THR A 172 15.01 -36.29 -6.48
#